data_AF-A0A4V2MB88-F1
#
_entry.id   AF-A0A4V2MB88-F1
#
_cell.length_a   1.000
_cell.length_b   1.000
_cell.length_c   1.000
_cell.angle_alpha   90.00
_cell.angle_beta   90.00
_cell.angle_gamma   90.00
#
_symmetry.space_group_name_H-M   'P 1'
#
loop_
_entity.id
_entity.type
_entity.pdbx_description
1 polymer ?
#
loop_
_entity_poly.entity_id
_entity_poly.type
_entity_poly.pdbx_seq_one_letter_code
_entity_poly.pdbx_strand_id
1 'polypeptide(L)'
;MTVAKDFENIVQKALARWDEARGFEARGELRHAFWAYSKGIGYFLSYLRLTDRRHLVPVHHAMGTMCREIVRVAELRGSTREAVDHARMGLAATHLAAPSVGRPAKVRQLLRTPAGESMVHRVIGGDAPPLTVAALVTAAAESRLMLADLLRRHPGRQPADRWTIGTGERVSYPAYLTRYRRAVLPSCAGMDETTEMRQLAVEAVLTYDELCRSQHGSESAVRRATETLARIEGVVL
;
A
#
# COMPACT_ATOMS: atom_id res chain seq x y z
N MET A 1 14.80 17.26 22.99
CA MET A 1 15.61 16.18 22.37
C MET A 1 15.08 14.76 22.64
N THR A 2 14.17 14.56 23.60
CA THR A 2 13.62 13.23 23.96
C THR A 2 12.63 12.66 22.91
N VAL A 3 11.76 13.53 22.37
CA VAL A 3 10.68 13.15 21.43
C VAL A 3 11.17 12.54 20.12
N ALA A 4 12.31 13.00 19.58
CA ALA A 4 12.87 12.46 18.33
C ALA A 4 13.39 11.02 18.50
N LYS A 5 14.00 10.71 19.66
CA LYS A 5 14.45 9.36 20.01
C LYS A 5 13.27 8.40 20.21
N ASP A 6 12.16 8.90 20.75
CA ASP A 6 10.95 8.10 20.95
C ASP A 6 10.30 7.68 19.62
N PHE A 7 10.32 8.55 18.60
CA PHE A 7 9.78 8.24 17.28
C PHE A 7 10.66 7.27 16.48
N GLU A 8 11.98 7.41 16.55
CA GLU A 8 12.92 6.46 15.95
C GLU A 8 12.75 5.06 16.56
N ASN A 9 12.54 4.97 17.88
CA ASN A 9 12.26 3.72 18.57
C ASN A 9 10.98 3.02 18.08
N ILE A 10 9.92 3.77 17.73
CA ILE A 10 8.68 3.18 17.17
C ILE A 10 8.95 2.55 15.80
N VAL A 11 9.72 3.21 14.95
CA VAL A 11 10.08 2.68 13.62
C VAL A 11 10.93 1.42 13.76
N GLN A 12 11.94 1.42 14.64
CA GLN A 12 12.76 0.23 14.89
C GLN A 12 11.94 -0.95 15.41
N LYS A 13 10.96 -0.71 16.29
CA LYS A 13 10.01 -1.75 16.72
C LYS A 13 9.16 -2.29 15.57
N ALA A 14 8.75 -1.44 14.63
CA ALA A 14 8.02 -1.88 13.45
C ALA A 14 8.87 -2.82 12.57
N LEU A 15 10.13 -2.46 12.33
CA LEU A 15 11.08 -3.28 11.56
C LEU A 15 11.39 -4.60 12.22
N ALA A 16 11.69 -4.60 13.52
CA ALA A 16 11.96 -5.83 14.26
C ALA A 16 10.80 -6.84 14.15
N ARG A 17 9.56 -6.34 14.20
CA ARG A 17 8.36 -7.17 13.98
C ARG A 17 8.21 -7.62 12.53
N TRP A 18 8.68 -6.83 11.58
CA TRP A 18 8.72 -7.22 10.18
C TRP A 18 9.63 -8.44 9.96
N ASP A 19 10.86 -8.35 10.46
CA ASP A 19 11.85 -9.41 10.31
C ASP A 19 11.42 -10.68 11.04
N GLU A 20 10.85 -10.54 12.24
CA GLU A 20 10.26 -11.65 12.99
C GLU A 20 9.12 -12.32 12.21
N ALA A 21 8.23 -11.53 11.59
CA ALA A 21 7.13 -12.05 10.80
C ALA A 21 7.60 -12.87 9.60
N ARG A 22 8.61 -12.38 8.87
CA ARG A 22 9.25 -13.12 7.76
C ARG A 22 9.93 -14.39 8.26
N GLY A 23 10.54 -14.35 9.43
CA GLY A 23 11.10 -15.53 10.09
C GLY A 23 10.04 -16.60 10.40
N PHE A 24 8.88 -16.20 10.94
CA PHE A 24 7.75 -17.12 11.16
C PHE A 24 7.18 -17.65 9.84
N GLU A 25 7.04 -16.79 8.83
CA GLU A 25 6.55 -17.18 7.50
C GLU A 25 7.47 -18.22 6.83
N ALA A 26 8.79 -18.02 6.90
CA ALA A 26 9.77 -18.96 6.38
C ALA A 26 9.71 -20.34 7.05
N ARG A 27 9.25 -20.42 8.30
CA ARG A 27 9.01 -21.67 9.04
C ARG A 27 7.60 -22.24 8.86
N GLY A 28 6.74 -21.61 8.06
CA GLY A 28 5.34 -22.02 7.87
C GLY A 28 4.42 -21.69 9.04
N GLU A 29 4.86 -20.90 10.03
CA GLU A 29 4.09 -20.55 11.22
C GLU A 29 3.14 -19.36 10.94
N LEU A 30 2.17 -19.55 10.05
CA LEU A 30 1.36 -18.47 9.48
C LEU A 30 0.61 -17.62 10.53
N ARG A 31 0.14 -18.23 11.63
CA ARG A 31 -0.55 -17.50 12.71
C ARG A 31 0.39 -16.52 13.42
N HIS A 32 1.61 -16.95 13.73
CA HIS A 32 2.62 -16.11 14.36
C HIS A 32 3.11 -15.02 13.40
N ALA A 33 3.33 -15.38 12.12
CA ALA A 33 3.67 -14.42 11.07
C ALA A 33 2.62 -13.31 10.96
N PHE A 34 1.34 -13.67 10.88
CA PHE A 34 0.25 -12.71 10.80
C PHE A 34 0.20 -11.77 12.02
N TRP A 35 0.37 -12.32 13.23
CA TRP A 35 0.38 -11.52 14.44
C TRP A 35 1.56 -10.54 14.48
N ALA A 36 2.76 -10.99 14.12
CA ALA A 36 3.96 -10.16 14.06
C ALA A 36 3.82 -9.04 13.02
N TYR A 37 3.36 -9.35 11.80
CA TYR A 37 3.05 -8.33 10.79
C TYR A 37 2.00 -7.32 11.30
N SER A 38 0.90 -7.79 11.90
CA SER A 38 -0.15 -6.92 12.44
C SER A 38 0.39 -5.95 13.50
N LYS A 39 1.31 -6.41 14.36
CA LYS A 39 1.98 -5.56 15.36
C LYS A 39 2.93 -4.57 14.70
N GLY A 40 3.71 -4.98 13.71
CA GLY A 40 4.57 -4.10 12.92
C GLY A 40 3.80 -2.94 12.26
N ILE A 41 2.68 -3.26 11.60
CA ILE A 41 1.77 -2.28 11.00
C ILE A 41 1.21 -1.32 12.06
N GLY A 42 0.87 -1.82 13.25
CA GLY A 42 0.41 -0.99 14.36
C GLY A 42 1.45 0.02 14.85
N TYR A 43 2.73 -0.35 14.85
CA TYR A 43 3.82 0.58 15.16
C TYR A 43 3.98 1.65 14.08
N PHE A 44 3.93 1.27 12.79
CA PHE A 44 3.94 2.27 11.72
C PHE A 44 2.76 3.24 11.80
N LEU A 45 1.53 2.75 12.02
CA LEU A 45 0.37 3.62 12.22
C LEU A 45 0.52 4.56 13.42
N SER A 46 1.11 4.07 14.51
CA SER A 46 1.39 4.89 15.69
C SER A 46 2.38 6.00 15.35
N TYR A 47 3.46 5.69 14.62
CA TYR A 47 4.41 6.68 14.14
C TYR A 47 3.73 7.73 13.25
N LEU A 48 2.98 7.28 12.22
CA LEU A 48 2.28 8.14 11.27
C LEU A 48 1.25 9.07 11.92
N ARG A 49 0.62 8.62 13.02
CA ARG A 49 -0.34 9.44 13.79
C ARG A 49 0.35 10.50 14.65
N LEU A 50 1.52 10.19 15.20
CA LEU A 50 2.18 11.03 16.21
C LEU A 50 3.21 12.00 15.63
N THR A 51 3.78 11.71 14.47
CA THR A 51 4.78 12.58 13.84
C THR A 51 4.11 13.61 12.92
N ASP A 52 4.60 14.84 12.94
CA ASP A 52 3.97 15.92 12.18
C ASP A 52 4.58 16.11 10.78
N ARG A 53 5.90 16.25 10.61
CA ARG A 53 6.47 16.57 9.29
C ARG A 53 7.93 16.12 9.15
N ARG A 54 8.22 15.58 7.95
CA ARG A 54 9.48 15.05 7.38
C ARG A 54 9.67 13.54 7.65
N HIS A 55 9.90 12.76 6.58
CA HIS A 55 10.09 11.30 6.56
C HIS A 55 8.85 10.39 6.63
N LEU A 56 7.66 10.89 6.24
CA LEU A 56 6.46 10.04 6.14
C LEU A 56 6.50 9.08 4.94
N VAL A 57 7.01 9.54 3.79
CA VAL A 57 7.03 8.76 2.53
C VAL A 57 7.69 7.38 2.71
N PRO A 58 8.87 7.24 3.35
CA PRO A 58 9.51 5.94 3.55
C PRO A 58 8.73 5.03 4.49
N VAL A 59 8.12 5.61 5.52
CA VAL A 59 7.28 4.85 6.46
C VAL A 59 6.02 4.35 5.78
N HIS A 60 5.35 5.20 5.00
CA HIS A 60 4.20 4.82 4.19
C HIS A 60 4.57 3.76 3.16
N HIS A 61 5.73 3.87 2.50
CA HIS A 61 6.22 2.84 1.58
C HIS A 61 6.52 1.51 2.28
N ALA A 62 7.22 1.54 3.42
CA ALA A 62 7.52 0.36 4.22
C ALA A 62 6.23 -0.31 4.73
N MET A 63 5.30 0.46 5.29
CA MET A 63 3.98 -0.02 5.71
C MET A 63 3.22 -0.63 4.53
N GLY A 64 3.23 0.02 3.37
CA GLY A 64 2.59 -0.51 2.16
C GLY A 64 3.15 -1.87 1.74
N THR A 65 4.47 -2.04 1.83
CA THR A 65 5.14 -3.31 1.52
C THR A 65 4.82 -4.39 2.55
N MET A 66 4.87 -4.07 3.84
CA MET A 66 4.46 -4.97 4.91
C MET A 66 2.98 -5.39 4.79
N CYS A 67 2.10 -4.47 4.37
CA CYS A 67 0.71 -4.78 4.07
C CYS A 67 0.56 -5.78 2.92
N ARG A 68 1.39 -5.71 1.86
CA ARG A 68 1.37 -6.70 0.78
C ARG A 68 1.78 -8.09 1.25
N GLU A 69 2.79 -8.17 2.12
CA GLU A 69 3.25 -9.44 2.69
C GLU A 69 2.20 -10.06 3.63
N ILE A 70 1.60 -9.28 4.53
CA ILE A 70 0.56 -9.81 5.43
C ILE A 70 -0.71 -10.23 4.68
N VAL A 71 -1.05 -9.58 3.56
CA VAL A 71 -2.18 -10.00 2.71
C VAL A 71 -1.98 -11.44 2.26
N ARG A 72 -0.79 -11.78 1.74
CA ARG A 72 -0.45 -13.15 1.34
C ARG A 72 -0.63 -14.14 2.50
N VAL A 73 -0.14 -13.79 3.69
CA VAL A 73 -0.29 -14.65 4.89
C VAL A 73 -1.76 -14.79 5.30
N ALA A 74 -2.55 -13.72 5.23
CA ALA A 74 -3.98 -13.77 5.54
C ALA A 74 -4.74 -14.68 4.57
N GLU A 75 -4.42 -14.62 3.27
CA GLU A 75 -4.99 -15.51 2.25
C GLU A 75 -4.62 -16.97 2.48
N LEU A 76 -3.34 -17.26 2.77
CA LEU A 76 -2.89 -18.62 3.09
C LEU A 76 -3.56 -19.20 4.35
N ARG A 77 -4.02 -18.34 5.27
CA ARG A 77 -4.80 -18.71 6.46
C ARG A 77 -6.30 -18.83 6.19
N GLY A 78 -6.78 -18.54 4.98
CA GLY A 78 -8.21 -18.49 4.65
C GLY A 78 -8.95 -17.29 5.27
N SER A 79 -8.23 -16.25 5.69
CA SER A 79 -8.80 -15.09 6.37
C SER A 79 -9.06 -13.93 5.39
N THR A 80 -10.07 -14.09 4.54
CA THR A 80 -10.43 -13.13 3.48
C THR A 80 -10.65 -11.71 4.02
N ARG A 81 -11.36 -11.56 5.14
CA ARG A 81 -11.64 -10.24 5.73
C ARG A 81 -10.34 -9.53 6.13
N GLU A 82 -9.42 -10.25 6.76
CA GLU A 82 -8.12 -9.69 7.15
C GLU A 82 -7.29 -9.33 5.91
N ALA A 83 -7.34 -10.15 4.86
CA ALA A 83 -6.68 -9.85 3.58
C ALA A 83 -7.21 -8.55 2.97
N VAL A 84 -8.53 -8.36 2.88
CA VAL A 84 -9.14 -7.13 2.36
C VAL A 84 -8.81 -5.92 3.23
N ASP A 85 -8.93 -6.04 4.55
CA ASP A 85 -8.61 -4.97 5.49
C ASP A 85 -7.15 -4.50 5.30
N HIS A 86 -6.20 -5.43 5.27
CA HIS A 86 -4.78 -5.11 5.09
C HIS A 86 -4.44 -4.61 3.68
N ALA A 87 -5.13 -5.08 2.63
CA ALA A 87 -4.98 -4.56 1.28
C ALA A 87 -5.43 -3.08 1.21
N ARG A 88 -6.54 -2.71 1.88
CA ARG A 88 -6.97 -1.30 2.00
C ARG A 88 -5.96 -0.46 2.77
N MET A 89 -5.39 -0.98 3.85
CA MET A 89 -4.31 -0.29 4.58
C MET A 89 -3.08 -0.06 3.69
N GLY A 90 -2.69 -1.05 2.90
CA GLY A 90 -1.58 -0.97 1.94
C GLY A 90 -1.85 0.01 0.80
N LEU A 91 -3.08 0.05 0.28
CA LEU A 91 -3.53 1.02 -0.71
C LEU A 91 -3.42 2.45 -0.17
N ALA A 92 -3.90 2.71 1.04
CA ALA A 92 -3.77 4.02 1.68
C ALA A 92 -2.31 4.43 1.84
N ALA A 93 -1.49 3.54 2.38
CA ALA A 93 -0.08 3.82 2.63
C ALA A 93 0.68 4.12 1.33
N THR A 94 0.56 3.27 0.31
CA THR A 94 1.25 3.49 -0.97
C THR A 94 0.73 4.70 -1.73
N HIS A 95 -0.57 5.01 -1.65
CA HIS A 95 -1.12 6.24 -2.23
C HIS A 95 -0.53 7.50 -1.59
N LEU A 96 -0.41 7.52 -0.26
CA LEU A 96 0.17 8.64 0.49
C LEU A 96 1.69 8.76 0.29
N ALA A 97 2.38 7.66 -0.02
CA ALA A 97 3.80 7.66 -0.36
C ALA A 97 4.07 8.14 -1.80
N ALA A 98 3.16 7.89 -2.74
CA ALA A 98 3.40 8.13 -4.16
C ALA A 98 3.27 9.62 -4.53
N PRO A 99 4.30 10.24 -5.13
CA PRO A 99 4.26 11.67 -5.49
C PRO A 99 3.25 11.99 -6.60
N SER A 100 2.80 10.99 -7.36
CA SER A 100 1.74 11.17 -8.36
C SER A 100 0.36 11.38 -7.74
N VAL A 101 0.17 11.03 -6.46
CA VAL A 101 -1.11 11.04 -5.75
C VAL A 101 -2.21 10.34 -6.56
N GLY A 102 -1.84 9.26 -7.24
CA GLY A 102 -2.74 8.48 -8.09
C GLY A 102 -3.15 9.11 -9.40
N ARG A 103 -2.39 10.07 -9.94
CA ARG A 103 -2.64 10.66 -11.27
C ARG A 103 -1.65 10.10 -12.31
N PRO A 104 -2.06 9.17 -13.19
CA PRO A 104 -1.18 8.57 -14.21
C PRO A 104 -0.49 9.60 -15.09
N ALA A 105 -1.21 10.65 -15.51
CA ALA A 105 -0.67 11.73 -16.34
C ALA A 105 0.53 12.48 -15.72
N LYS A 106 0.70 12.46 -14.39
CA LYS A 106 1.83 13.09 -13.71
C LYS A 106 3.08 12.20 -13.70
N VAL A 107 2.95 10.89 -13.91
CA VAL A 107 4.04 9.91 -13.75
C VAL A 107 5.20 10.25 -14.68
N ARG A 108 4.93 10.46 -15.97
CA ARG A 108 5.97 10.79 -16.97
C ARG A 108 6.74 12.05 -16.62
N GLN A 109 6.05 13.10 -16.17
CA GLN A 109 6.70 14.35 -15.76
C GLN A 109 7.59 14.12 -14.54
N LEU A 110 7.08 13.42 -13.53
CA LEU A 110 7.81 13.13 -12.29
C LEU A 110 9.07 12.28 -12.51
N LEU A 111 9.05 11.37 -13.48
CA LEU A 111 10.20 10.52 -13.83
C LEU A 111 11.27 11.27 -14.63
N ARG A 112 10.91 12.35 -15.33
CA ARG A 112 11.85 13.18 -16.10
C ARG A 112 12.51 14.27 -15.28
N THR A 113 11.88 14.70 -14.18
CA THR A 113 12.47 15.68 -13.26
C THR A 113 13.71 15.05 -12.63
N PRO A 114 14.91 15.63 -12.79
CA PRO A 114 16.10 15.19 -12.08
C PRO A 114 15.77 15.13 -10.59
N ALA A 115 16.11 14.03 -9.93
CA ALA A 115 15.87 13.87 -8.51
C ALA A 115 16.70 14.91 -7.74
N GLY A 116 16.16 16.12 -7.60
CA GLY A 116 16.73 17.12 -6.70
C GLY A 116 16.81 16.48 -5.33
N GLU A 117 18.00 16.53 -4.73
CA GLU A 117 18.56 16.04 -3.44
C GLU A 117 17.63 15.71 -2.24
N SER A 118 16.37 15.34 -2.42
CA SER A 118 15.31 15.27 -1.39
C SER A 118 14.45 14.00 -1.46
N MET A 119 14.90 12.97 -2.19
CA MET A 119 14.29 11.62 -2.15
C MET A 119 15.31 10.53 -1.87
N VAL A 120 16.46 10.86 -1.27
CA VAL A 120 17.37 9.86 -0.69
C VAL A 120 16.82 9.47 0.68
N HIS A 121 15.69 8.79 0.67
CA HIS A 121 15.24 8.08 1.84
C HIS A 121 15.85 6.69 1.79
N ARG A 122 16.73 6.38 2.75
CA ARG A 122 17.15 5.00 2.99
C ARG A 122 15.88 4.16 3.15
N VAL A 123 15.85 3.00 2.51
CA VAL A 123 14.90 1.95 2.86
C VAL A 123 15.06 1.74 4.36
N ILE A 124 13.98 1.96 5.11
CA ILE A 124 14.02 1.75 6.54
C ILE A 124 14.34 0.26 6.76
N GLY A 125 15.52 -0.05 7.30
CA GLY A 125 15.95 -1.41 7.63
C GLY A 125 16.85 -2.15 6.62
N GLY A 126 17.47 -1.50 5.63
CA GLY A 126 18.42 -2.22 4.78
C GLY A 126 19.32 -1.37 3.86
N ASP A 127 20.27 -2.03 3.21
CA ASP A 127 21.24 -1.47 2.24
C ASP A 127 20.67 -1.33 0.82
N ALA A 128 19.33 -1.38 0.70
CA ALA A 128 18.65 -1.26 -0.58
C ALA A 128 18.85 0.13 -1.20
N PRO A 129 18.81 0.23 -2.55
CA PRO A 129 18.97 1.50 -3.24
C PRO A 129 17.94 2.54 -2.76
N PRO A 130 18.26 3.85 -2.85
CA PRO A 130 17.34 4.91 -2.44
C PRO A 130 15.95 4.77 -3.08
N LEU A 131 14.91 5.12 -2.32
CA LEU A 131 13.53 5.08 -2.82
C LEU A 131 13.35 6.06 -4.00
N THR A 132 13.21 5.51 -5.20
CA THR A 132 12.96 6.29 -6.41
C THR A 132 11.48 6.60 -6.58
N VAL A 133 11.17 7.65 -7.35
CA VAL A 133 9.78 7.93 -7.80
C VAL A 133 9.15 6.71 -8.45
N ALA A 134 9.91 5.99 -9.29
CA ALA A 134 9.45 4.78 -9.96
C ALA A 134 9.05 3.70 -8.95
N ALA A 135 9.83 3.46 -7.90
CA ALA A 135 9.51 2.49 -6.87
C ALA A 135 8.23 2.87 -6.10
N LEU A 136 8.05 4.15 -5.77
CA LEU A 136 6.84 4.64 -5.09
C LEU A 136 5.59 4.51 -5.95
N VAL A 137 5.68 4.88 -7.24
CA VAL A 137 4.57 4.78 -8.20
C VAL A 137 4.23 3.31 -8.48
N THR A 138 5.24 2.45 -8.63
CA THR A 138 5.07 1.00 -8.80
C THR A 138 4.34 0.39 -7.61
N ALA A 139 4.79 0.67 -6.39
CA ALA A 139 4.13 0.16 -5.18
C ALA A 139 2.66 0.58 -5.10
N ALA A 140 2.33 1.81 -5.51
CA ALA A 140 0.93 2.26 -5.55
C ALA A 140 0.11 1.57 -6.64
N ALA A 141 0.68 1.26 -7.81
CA ALA A 141 0.01 0.48 -8.84
C ALA A 141 -0.21 -0.99 -8.40
N GLU A 142 0.79 -1.61 -7.76
CA GLU A 142 0.69 -2.95 -7.18
C GLU A 142 -0.43 -3.04 -6.14
N SER A 143 -0.52 -2.09 -5.22
CA SER A 143 -1.58 -2.10 -4.20
C SER A 143 -2.98 -1.93 -4.78
N ARG A 144 -3.15 -1.14 -5.86
CA ARG A 144 -4.43 -1.07 -6.60
C ARG A 144 -4.80 -2.41 -7.19
N LEU A 145 -3.86 -3.02 -7.91
CA LEU A 145 -4.07 -4.29 -8.58
C LEU A 145 -4.38 -5.42 -7.59
N MET A 146 -3.67 -5.47 -6.47
CA MET A 146 -3.90 -6.43 -5.39
C MET A 146 -5.30 -6.29 -4.80
N LEU A 147 -5.74 -5.07 -4.48
CA LEU A 147 -7.09 -4.87 -3.94
C LEU A 147 -8.16 -5.20 -4.99
N ALA A 148 -7.97 -4.82 -6.26
CA ALA A 148 -8.89 -5.16 -7.33
C ALA A 148 -9.07 -6.68 -7.46
N ASP A 149 -7.98 -7.46 -7.47
CA ASP A 149 -8.07 -8.92 -7.54
C ASP A 149 -8.72 -9.54 -6.29
N LEU A 150 -8.45 -9.00 -5.09
CA LEU A 150 -9.12 -9.45 -3.87
C LEU A 150 -10.63 -9.20 -3.90
N LEU A 151 -11.07 -8.01 -4.30
CA LEU A 151 -12.49 -7.68 -4.43
C LEU A 151 -13.19 -8.58 -5.47
N ARG A 152 -12.50 -8.87 -6.58
CA ARG A 152 -13.00 -9.80 -7.60
C ARG A 152 -13.22 -11.22 -7.05
N ARG A 153 -12.26 -11.73 -6.27
CA ARG A 153 -12.31 -13.09 -5.73
C ARG A 153 -13.26 -13.23 -4.55
N HIS A 154 -13.55 -12.14 -3.85
CA HIS A 154 -14.30 -12.14 -2.60
C HIS A 154 -15.34 -11.01 -2.54
N PRO A 155 -16.39 -11.06 -3.39
CA PRO A 155 -17.38 -9.99 -3.46
C PRO A 155 -18.23 -9.88 -2.17
N GLY A 156 -18.84 -8.72 -1.96
CA GLY A 156 -19.75 -8.43 -0.86
C GLY A 156 -19.07 -8.13 0.47
N ARG A 157 -17.82 -7.65 0.44
CA ARG A 157 -16.99 -7.40 1.63
C ARG A 157 -16.69 -5.92 1.86
N GLN A 158 -17.50 -5.03 1.30
CA GLN A 158 -17.36 -3.59 1.54
C GLN A 158 -17.73 -3.17 2.96
N PRO A 159 -16.91 -2.32 3.61
CA PRO A 159 -17.34 -1.62 4.80
C PRO A 159 -18.37 -0.53 4.43
N ALA A 160 -19.40 -0.36 5.26
CA ALA A 160 -20.44 0.66 5.05
C ALA A 160 -19.86 2.09 5.04
N ASP A 161 -18.95 2.42 5.98
CA ASP A 161 -18.36 3.76 6.05
C ASP A 161 -16.93 3.77 5.51
N ARG A 162 -16.79 4.05 4.22
CA ARG A 162 -15.49 4.14 3.55
C ARG A 162 -14.82 5.49 3.82
N TRP A 163 -13.50 5.45 4.05
CA TRP A 163 -12.69 6.63 4.25
C TRP A 163 -11.95 6.99 2.96
N THR A 164 -12.28 8.15 2.39
CA THR A 164 -11.53 8.70 1.26
C THR A 164 -10.14 9.15 1.73
N ILE A 165 -9.10 8.54 1.18
CA ILE A 165 -7.71 8.81 1.57
C ILE A 165 -7.41 10.31 1.47
N GLY A 166 -6.80 10.86 2.52
CA GLY A 166 -6.42 12.28 2.59
C GLY A 166 -7.50 13.20 3.14
N THR A 167 -8.68 12.69 3.51
CA THR A 167 -9.76 13.50 4.11
C THR A 167 -9.86 13.32 5.64
N GLY A 168 -10.50 14.30 6.30
CA GLY A 168 -10.85 14.25 7.72
C GLY A 168 -9.76 14.76 8.68
N GLU A 169 -10.18 15.00 9.92
CA GLU A 169 -9.33 15.58 10.98
C GLU A 169 -8.47 14.52 11.69
N ARG A 170 -7.58 14.95 12.59
CA ARG A 170 -6.86 14.03 13.49
C ARG A 170 -7.85 13.27 14.36
N VAL A 171 -7.60 11.97 14.55
CA VAL A 171 -8.47 11.08 15.33
C VAL A 171 -7.69 10.24 16.33
N SER A 172 -8.40 9.58 17.24
CA SER A 172 -7.84 8.57 18.13
C SER A 172 -7.23 7.40 17.34
N TYR A 173 -6.29 6.66 17.94
CA TYR A 173 -5.66 5.52 17.26
C TYR A 173 -6.65 4.45 16.77
N PRO A 174 -7.67 4.02 17.54
CA PRO A 174 -8.65 3.06 17.06
C PRO A 174 -9.41 3.56 15.81
N ALA A 175 -9.78 4.84 15.80
CA ALA A 175 -10.42 5.46 14.64
C ALA A 175 -9.46 5.59 13.44
N TYR A 176 -8.17 5.88 13.70
CA TYR A 176 -7.13 5.95 12.69
C TYR A 176 -6.88 4.59 12.00
N LEU A 177 -6.77 3.52 12.79
CA LEU A 177 -6.69 2.14 12.28
C LEU A 177 -7.92 1.78 11.46
N THR A 178 -9.11 2.15 11.94
CA THR A 178 -10.38 1.91 11.24
C THR A 178 -10.41 2.63 9.88
N ARG A 179 -9.94 3.88 9.80
CA ARG A 179 -9.81 4.60 8.53
C ARG A 179 -8.96 3.85 7.52
N TYR A 180 -7.76 3.43 7.90
CA TYR A 180 -6.88 2.69 6.98
C TYR A 180 -7.50 1.37 6.49
N ARG A 181 -8.19 0.63 7.38
CA ARG A 181 -8.90 -0.61 6.99
C ARG A 181 -10.08 -0.37 6.04
N ARG A 182 -10.62 0.85 6.03
CA ARG A 182 -11.78 1.24 5.20
C ARG A 182 -11.40 2.21 4.08
N ALA A 183 -10.11 2.28 3.74
CA ALA A 183 -9.60 3.25 2.79
C ALA A 183 -10.12 3.01 1.37
N VAL A 184 -10.45 4.11 0.69
CA VAL A 184 -10.73 4.18 -0.75
C VAL A 184 -9.94 5.31 -1.39
N LEU A 185 -9.55 5.14 -2.65
CA LEU A 185 -8.96 6.22 -3.42
C LEU A 185 -9.97 7.37 -3.60
N PRO A 186 -9.50 8.63 -3.74
CA PRO A 186 -10.36 9.75 -4.10
C PRO A 186 -11.18 9.52 -5.38
N SER A 187 -10.62 8.86 -6.38
CA SER A 187 -11.30 8.50 -7.63
C SER A 187 -12.37 7.41 -7.46
N CYS A 188 -12.34 6.66 -6.35
CA CYS A 188 -13.31 5.60 -6.05
C CYS A 188 -14.37 6.04 -5.02
N ALA A 189 -14.37 7.30 -4.61
CA ALA A 189 -15.30 7.80 -3.60
C ALA A 189 -16.76 7.67 -4.09
N GLY A 190 -17.60 7.01 -3.27
CA GLY A 190 -19.03 6.81 -3.57
C GLY A 190 -19.36 5.68 -4.56
N MET A 191 -18.37 5.03 -5.17
CA MET A 191 -18.58 3.90 -6.10
C MET A 191 -18.98 2.62 -5.38
N ASP A 192 -19.78 1.74 -5.96
CA ASP A 192 -19.96 0.39 -5.41
C ASP A 192 -18.69 -0.49 -5.54
N GLU A 193 -18.74 -1.72 -5.04
CA GLU A 193 -17.57 -2.63 -5.05
C GLU A 193 -17.11 -3.01 -6.44
N THR A 194 -18.06 -3.30 -7.32
CA THR A 194 -17.78 -3.70 -8.70
C THR A 194 -17.11 -2.56 -9.47
N THR A 195 -17.60 -1.34 -9.27
CA THR A 195 -17.08 -0.13 -9.90
C THR A 195 -15.74 0.27 -9.29
N GLU A 196 -15.57 0.18 -7.96
CA GLU A 196 -14.29 0.38 -7.27
C GLU A 196 -13.23 -0.59 -7.80
N MET A 197 -13.56 -1.89 -7.89
CA MET A 197 -12.68 -2.94 -8.41
C MET A 197 -12.22 -2.62 -9.84
N ARG A 198 -13.17 -2.31 -10.75
CA ARG A 198 -12.87 -1.96 -12.14
C ARG A 198 -11.98 -0.73 -12.23
N GLN A 199 -12.33 0.34 -11.51
CA GLN A 199 -11.57 1.59 -11.50
C GLN A 199 -10.13 1.38 -11.00
N LEU A 200 -9.94 0.58 -9.94
CA LEU A 200 -8.61 0.25 -9.42
C LEU A 200 -7.76 -0.49 -10.45
N ALA A 201 -8.34 -1.46 -11.16
CA ALA A 201 -7.64 -2.22 -12.21
C ALA A 201 -7.25 -1.33 -13.40
N VAL A 202 -8.17 -0.48 -13.87
CA VAL A 202 -7.92 0.48 -14.95
C VAL A 202 -6.79 1.45 -14.56
N GLU A 203 -6.86 2.05 -13.38
CA GLU A 203 -5.80 2.97 -12.91
C GLU A 203 -4.45 2.28 -12.76
N ALA A 204 -4.42 1.02 -12.34
CA ALA A 204 -3.18 0.25 -12.26
C ALA A 204 -2.56 0.06 -13.65
N VAL A 205 -3.36 -0.37 -14.64
CA VAL A 205 -2.91 -0.52 -16.04
C VAL A 205 -2.35 0.80 -16.58
N LEU A 206 -3.12 1.89 -16.47
CA LEU A 206 -2.69 3.21 -16.95
C LEU A 206 -1.38 3.69 -16.30
N THR A 207 -1.19 3.37 -15.01
CA THR A 207 0.05 3.73 -14.30
C THR A 207 1.23 2.89 -14.79
N TYR A 208 1.04 1.58 -14.97
CA TYR A 208 2.09 0.70 -15.49
C TYR A 208 2.47 1.03 -16.94
N ASP A 209 1.51 1.40 -17.77
CA ASP A 209 1.77 1.84 -19.14
C ASP A 209 2.68 3.08 -19.16
N GLU A 210 2.42 4.07 -18.30
CA GLU A 210 3.29 5.24 -18.19
C GLU A 210 4.67 4.90 -17.61
N LEU A 211 4.77 3.92 -16.71
CA LEU A 211 6.05 3.40 -16.21
C LEU A 211 6.85 2.75 -17.35
N CYS A 212 6.26 1.83 -18.12
CA CYS A 212 6.88 1.19 -19.28
C CYS A 212 7.37 2.18 -20.33
N ARG A 213 6.56 3.21 -20.65
CA ARG A 213 6.96 4.24 -21.62
C ARG A 213 8.13 5.09 -21.14
N SER A 214 8.34 5.16 -19.83
CA SER A 214 9.35 6.04 -19.21
C SER A 214 10.61 5.29 -18.77
N GLN A 215 10.52 3.99 -18.49
CA GLN A 215 11.62 3.13 -18.02
C GLN A 215 11.46 1.71 -18.61
N HIS A 216 12.57 1.10 -19.02
CA HIS A 216 12.60 -0.29 -19.47
C HIS A 216 12.41 -1.23 -18.25
N GLY A 217 11.66 -2.32 -18.40
CA GLY A 217 11.55 -3.38 -17.37
C GLY A 217 10.19 -3.50 -16.64
N SER A 218 9.20 -2.69 -17.00
CA SER A 218 7.84 -2.77 -16.41
C SER A 218 6.86 -3.64 -17.22
N GLU A 219 7.31 -4.28 -18.30
CA GLU A 219 6.46 -4.96 -19.28
C GLU A 219 5.71 -6.15 -18.67
N SER A 220 6.37 -6.91 -17.79
CA SER A 220 5.74 -8.02 -17.08
C SER A 220 4.64 -7.55 -16.12
N ALA A 221 4.77 -6.35 -15.55
CA ALA A 221 3.79 -5.77 -14.63
C ALA A 221 2.58 -5.21 -15.39
N VAL A 222 2.80 -4.56 -16.54
CA VAL A 222 1.71 -4.19 -17.48
C VAL A 222 0.91 -5.43 -17.84
N ARG A 223 1.57 -6.50 -18.30
CA ARG A 223 0.88 -7.73 -18.70
C ARG A 223 -0.02 -8.29 -17.58
N ARG A 224 0.50 -8.38 -16.34
CA ARG A 224 -0.30 -8.84 -15.18
C ARG A 224 -1.50 -7.92 -14.91
N ALA A 225 -1.32 -6.61 -15.04
CA ALA A 225 -2.38 -5.64 -14.84
C ALA A 225 -3.47 -5.76 -15.92
N THR A 226 -3.08 -5.86 -17.19
CA THR A 226 -3.98 -6.06 -18.32
C THR A 226 -4.74 -7.38 -18.22
N GLU A 227 -4.07 -8.48 -17.87
CA GLU A 227 -4.72 -9.78 -17.64
C GLU A 227 -5.75 -9.71 -16.51
N THR A 228 -5.47 -8.95 -15.45
CA THR A 228 -6.40 -8.78 -14.33
C THR A 228 -7.60 -7.95 -14.75
N LEU A 229 -7.38 -6.86 -15.50
CA LEU A 229 -8.46 -6.06 -16.05
C LEU A 229 -9.34 -6.90 -17.00
N ALA A 230 -8.74 -7.66 -17.91
CA ALA A 230 -9.48 -8.55 -18.80
C ALA A 230 -10.31 -9.59 -18.04
N ARG A 231 -9.76 -10.17 -16.95
CA ARG A 231 -10.53 -11.06 -16.06
C ARG A 231 -11.68 -10.36 -15.35
N ILE A 232 -11.55 -9.07 -15.05
CA ILE A 232 -12.60 -8.26 -14.42
C ILE A 232 -13.69 -7.89 -15.44
N GLU A 233 -13.32 -7.59 -16.69
CA GLU A 233 -14.23 -7.21 -17.76
C GLU A 233 -14.97 -8.40 -18.38
N GLY A 234 -14.31 -9.58 -18.45
CA GLY A 234 -14.90 -10.82 -18.95
C GLY A 234 -15.92 -11.48 -18.01
N VAL A 235 -16.09 -10.97 -16.79
CA VAL A 235 -17.22 -11.32 -15.91
C VAL A 235 -18.41 -10.43 -16.31
N VAL A 236 -19.10 -10.85 -17.37
CA VAL A 236 -20.49 -10.46 -17.58
C VAL A 236 -21.31 -11.24 -16.55
N LEU A 237 -21.93 -10.52 -15.62
CA LEU A 237 -22.86 -11.09 -14.62
C LEU A 237 -24.07 -11.74 -15.30
#